data_AF-A0A0G1D3T9-F1
#
_entry.id   AF-A0A0G1D3T9-F1
#
_cell.length_a   1.000
_cell.length_b   1.000
_cell.length_c   1.000
_cell.angle_alpha   90.00
_cell.angle_beta   90.00
_cell.angle_gamma   90.00
#
_symmetry.space_group_name_H-M   'P 1'
#
loop_
_entity.id
_entity.type
_entity.pdbx_description
1 polymer ?
#
loop_
_entity_poly.entity_id
_entity_poly.type
_entity_poly.pdbx_seq_one_letter_code
_entity_poly.pdbx_strand_id
1 'polypeptide(L)'
;MPRLVKKTAHGPHQVGDKFICMCGLSKNQPFCDSSHLKTLKENEDKLYWYDETGKPEEIITEESTEEECCGNCSGDCCQEDKKTK
;
A
#
# COMPACT_ATOMS: atom_id res chain seq x y z
N MET A 1 -6.88 2.19 22.12
CA MET A 1 -7.42 2.04 20.75
C MET A 1 -6.26 2.19 19.77
N PRO A 2 -5.92 1.17 18.98
CA PRO A 2 -4.87 1.30 17.97
C PRO A 2 -5.31 2.25 16.85
N ARG A 3 -4.33 2.94 16.25
CA ARG A 3 -4.52 3.84 15.11
C ARG A 3 -3.70 3.29 13.94
N LEU A 4 -4.32 3.21 12.76
CA LEU A 4 -3.60 2.89 11.53
C LEU A 4 -3.15 4.20 10.86
N VAL A 5 -1.89 4.27 10.43
CA VAL A 5 -1.32 5.42 9.72
C VAL A 5 -0.79 4.95 8.37
N LYS A 6 -1.42 5.38 7.29
CA LYS A 6 -0.91 5.16 5.92
C LYS A 6 0.04 6.29 5.54
N LYS A 7 1.27 5.94 5.15
CA LYS A 7 2.26 6.89 4.62
C LYS A 7 2.31 6.73 3.10
N THR A 8 1.76 7.70 2.37
CA THR A 8 1.68 7.67 0.89
C THR A 8 2.75 8.52 0.20
N ALA A 9 3.53 9.27 0.96
CA ALA A 9 4.53 10.17 0.42
C ALA A 9 5.89 9.47 0.29
N HIS A 10 6.45 9.50 -0.91
CA HIS A 10 7.74 8.88 -1.24
C HIS A 10 8.95 9.78 -0.94
N GLY A 11 8.72 11.02 -0.51
CA GLY A 11 9.76 12.03 -0.32
C GLY A 11 9.59 12.85 0.96
N PRO A 12 10.62 13.61 1.37
CA PRO A 12 10.54 14.47 2.54
C PRO A 12 9.74 15.75 2.24
N HIS A 13 9.17 16.32 3.30
CA HIS A 13 8.52 17.63 3.24
C HIS A 13 9.45 18.70 3.81
N GLN A 14 9.62 19.79 3.06
CA GLN A 14 10.44 20.91 3.51
C GLN A 14 9.63 21.84 4.42
N VAL A 15 10.16 22.11 5.61
CA VAL A 15 9.59 23.04 6.59
C VAL A 15 10.70 24.01 7.01
N GLY A 16 10.69 25.22 6.41
CA GLY A 16 11.79 26.16 6.52
C GLY A 16 13.09 25.57 5.97
N ASP A 17 14.13 25.55 6.79
CA ASP A 17 15.46 25.00 6.45
C ASP A 17 15.61 23.50 6.76
N LYS A 18 14.53 22.81 7.16
CA LYS A 18 14.57 21.40 7.58
C LYS A 18 13.74 20.53 6.66
N PHE A 19 14.16 19.26 6.55
CA PHE A 19 13.43 18.21 5.82
C PHE A 19 12.81 17.22 6.80
N ILE A 20 11.50 17.05 6.71
CA ILE A 20 10.69 16.16 7.55
C ILE A 20 10.42 14.86 6.78
N CYS A 21 10.67 13.72 7.43
CA CYS A 21 10.39 12.42 6.85
C CYS A 21 8.89 12.19 6.68
N MET A 22 8.46 11.90 5.45
CA MET A 22 7.10 11.43 5.19
C MET A 22 7.03 9.99 4.68
N CYS A 23 8.16 9.39 4.28
CA CYS A 23 8.20 7.99 3.82
C CYS A 23 8.11 6.95 4.95
N GLY A 24 8.37 7.33 6.20
CA GLY A 24 8.29 6.43 7.36
C GLY A 24 9.50 5.52 7.59
N LEU A 25 10.49 5.51 6.68
CA LEU A 25 11.68 4.66 6.78
C LEU A 25 12.88 5.30 7.48
N SER A 26 12.79 6.57 7.86
CA SER A 26 13.91 7.25 8.48
C SER A 26 14.21 6.69 9.87
N LYS A 27 15.50 6.52 10.18
CA LYS A 27 15.98 6.15 11.52
C LYS A 27 16.07 7.34 12.47
N ASN A 28 16.01 8.56 11.93
CA ASN A 28 16.13 9.81 12.68
C ASN A 28 14.82 10.62 12.65
N GLN A 29 13.67 9.95 12.71
CA GLN A 29 12.37 10.62 12.70
C GLN A 29 12.27 11.65 13.85
N PRO A 30 11.73 12.86 13.59
CA PRO A 30 10.93 13.24 12.42
C PRO A 30 11.73 13.73 11.20
N PHE A 31 13.06 13.78 11.27
CA PHE A 31 13.89 14.35 10.20
C PHE A 31 14.16 13.35 9.08
N CYS A 32 14.42 13.87 7.88
CA CYS A 32 14.84 13.06 6.75
C CYS A 32 16.34 12.69 6.85
N ASP A 33 16.66 11.42 6.66
CA ASP A 33 18.03 10.86 6.60
C ASP A 33 18.33 10.21 5.24
N SER A 34 17.62 10.62 4.18
CA SER A 34 17.70 10.04 2.83
C SER A 34 17.23 8.58 2.70
N SER A 35 16.64 7.97 3.74
CA SER A 35 16.06 6.61 3.62
C SER A 35 14.91 6.52 2.62
N HIS A 36 14.28 7.65 2.28
CA HIS A 36 13.24 7.74 1.24
C HIS A 36 13.72 7.31 -0.16
N LEU A 37 15.03 7.24 -0.40
CA LEU A 37 15.55 6.73 -1.68
C LEU A 37 15.20 5.26 -1.91
N LYS A 38 14.91 4.49 -0.86
CA LYS A 38 14.48 3.09 -0.96
C LYS A 38 13.07 2.96 -1.53
N THR A 39 12.19 3.93 -1.24
CA THR A 39 10.79 3.92 -1.69
C THR A 39 10.64 4.28 -3.17
N LEU A 40 11.69 4.76 -3.84
CA LEU A 40 11.64 5.13 -5.27
C LEU A 40 11.40 3.93 -6.21
N LYS A 41 11.64 2.71 -5.73
CA LYS A 41 11.43 1.48 -6.51
C LYS A 41 10.07 0.83 -6.22
N GLU A 42 9.29 1.42 -5.32
CA GLU A 42 7.96 0.92 -4.99
C GLU A 42 7.00 1.18 -6.15
N ASN A 43 6.07 0.25 -6.35
CA ASN A 43 4.93 0.43 -7.22
C ASN A 43 3.74 0.98 -6.40
N GLU A 44 2.95 1.86 -7.00
CA GLU A 44 1.82 2.53 -6.34
C GLU A 44 0.70 1.56 -5.92
N ASP A 45 0.55 0.44 -6.63
CA ASP A 45 -0.50 -0.55 -6.40
C ASP A 45 -0.05 -1.71 -5.49
N LYS A 46 1.19 -1.65 -4.97
CA LYS A 46 1.77 -2.74 -4.18
C LYS A 46 2.04 -2.31 -2.74
N LEU A 47 1.87 -3.25 -1.82
CA LEU A 47 2.22 -3.07 -0.42
C LEU A 47 3.62 -3.62 -0.16
N TYR A 48 4.48 -2.81 0.46
CA TYR A 48 5.83 -3.21 0.82
C TYR A 48 5.98 -3.27 2.33
N TRP A 49 6.56 -4.36 2.82
CA TRP A 49 7.02 -4.52 4.19
C TRP A 49 8.52 -4.25 4.27
N TYR A 50 8.93 -3.59 5.35
CA TYR A 50 10.34 -3.33 5.65
C TYR A 50 10.70 -3.99 6.98
N ASP A 51 11.67 -4.89 6.93
CA ASP A 51 12.25 -5.54 8.09
C ASP A 51 13.30 -4.65 8.79
N GLU A 52 13.93 -5.18 9.85
CA GLU A 52 15.01 -4.47 10.56
C GLU A 52 16.24 -4.20 9.67
N THR A 53 16.45 -5.00 8.62
CA THR A 53 17.53 -4.81 7.64
C THR A 53 17.20 -3.70 6.64
N GLY A 54 15.94 -3.29 6.56
CA GLY A 54 15.43 -2.24 5.70
C GLY A 54 15.45 -2.63 4.22
N LYS A 55 15.27 -3.92 3.92
CA LYS A 55 15.02 -4.44 2.57
C LYS A 55 13.50 -4.47 2.32
N PRO A 56 13.02 -4.00 1.16
CA PRO A 56 11.61 -4.07 0.82
C PRO A 56 11.22 -5.49 0.42
N GLU A 57 10.19 -6.03 1.04
CA GLU A 57 9.50 -7.27 0.65
C GLU A 57 8.07 -6.92 0.20
N GLU A 58 7.67 -7.38 -0.98
CA GLU A 58 6.31 -7.18 -1.49
C GLU A 58 5.34 -8.11 -0.76
N ILE A 59 4.26 -7.53 -0.21
CA ILE A 59 3.16 -8.28 0.40
C ILE A 59 2.18 -8.64 -0.72
N ILE A 60 2.05 -9.93 -1.01
CA ILE A 60 1.03 -10.45 -1.93
C ILE A 60 -0.27 -10.59 -1.13
N THR A 61 -1.26 -9.76 -1.39
CA THR A 61 -2.62 -9.95 -0.86
C THR A 61 -3.43 -10.80 -1.83
N GLU A 62 -4.14 -11.78 -1.28
CA GLU A 62 -4.92 -12.80 -2.02
C GLU A 62 -6.04 -12.18 -2.90
N GLU A 63 -6.40 -10.92 -2.66
CA GLU A 63 -7.34 -10.12 -3.47
C GLU A 63 -6.86 -9.88 -4.92
N SER A 64 -5.59 -10.13 -5.24
CA SER A 64 -5.08 -10.06 -6.62
C SER A 64 -5.38 -11.32 -7.47
N THR A 65 -6.03 -12.33 -6.89
CA THR A 65 -6.46 -13.55 -7.60
C THR A 65 -7.98 -13.70 -7.77
N GLU A 66 -8.78 -12.69 -7.39
CA GLU A 66 -10.24 -12.75 -7.45
C GLU A 66 -10.83 -11.90 -8.59
N GLU A 67 -10.25 -12.01 -9.80
CA GLU A 67 -11.00 -11.86 -11.05
C GLU A 67 -11.23 -13.24 -11.71
N GLU A 68 -11.54 -14.26 -10.92
CA GLU A 68 -12.32 -15.38 -11.45
C GLU A 68 -13.73 -15.28 -10.88
N CYS A 69 -14.55 -14.56 -11.65
CA CYS A 69 -15.96 -14.85 -11.80
C CYS A 69 -16.18 -16.36 -11.67
N CYS A 70 -16.71 -16.78 -10.51
CA CYS A 70 -17.20 -18.11 -10.18
C CYS A 70 -16.69 -19.25 -11.09
N GLY A 71 -15.43 -19.64 -10.90
CA GLY A 71 -14.70 -20.65 -11.70
C GLY A 71 -15.29 -22.07 -11.81
N ASN A 72 -16.55 -22.30 -11.44
CA ASN A 72 -17.32 -23.46 -11.92
C ASN A 72 -18.86 -23.36 -11.73
N CYS A 73 -19.47 -22.16 -11.71
CA CYS A 73 -20.92 -22.08 -11.51
C CYS A 73 -21.68 -22.36 -12.82
N SER A 74 -22.11 -23.61 -12.97
CA SER A 74 -23.04 -24.02 -14.03
C SER A 74 -24.47 -23.56 -13.68
N GLY A 75 -24.77 -22.30 -13.98
CA GLY A 75 -26.13 -21.79 -14.09
C GLY A 75 -26.82 -21.40 -12.77
N ASP A 76 -27.28 -20.15 -12.74
CA ASP A 76 -28.41 -19.63 -11.94
C ASP A 76 -28.19 -19.17 -10.49
N CYS A 77 -27.07 -18.47 -10.18
CA CYS A 77 -26.90 -17.85 -8.85
C CYS A 77 -26.69 -16.32 -8.83
N CYS A 78 -26.67 -15.63 -9.97
CA CYS A 78 -26.39 -14.18 -10.03
C CYS A 78 -27.47 -13.38 -10.78
N GLN A 79 -28.73 -13.45 -10.34
CA GLN A 79 -29.76 -12.52 -10.80
C GLN A 79 -30.38 -11.78 -9.62
N GLU A 80 -29.72 -10.69 -9.21
CA GLU A 80 -30.46 -9.58 -8.63
C GLU A 80 -30.87 -8.62 -9.76
N ASP A 81 -32.16 -8.27 -9.72
CA ASP A 81 -32.78 -7.12 -10.38
C ASP A 81 -33.03 -7.13 -11.91
N LYS A 82 -34.09 -7.82 -12.36
CA LYS A 82 -35.00 -7.25 -13.39
C LYS A 82 -36.48 -7.50 -13.07
N LYS A 83 -37.05 -6.48 -12.43
CA LYS A 83 -38.47 -6.12 -12.30
C LYS A 83 -39.25 -6.22 -13.62
N THR A 84 -40.57 -6.42 -13.52
CA THR A 84 -41.64 -6.31 -14.57
C THR A 84 -41.68 -7.50 -15.55
N LYS A 85 -42.77 -8.25 -15.74
CA LYS A 85 -44.21 -8.00 -15.58
C LYS A 85 -44.94 -9.33 -15.44
#